data_AF-A0A443S8W8-F1
#
_entry.id   AF-A0A443S8W8-F1
#
_cell.length_a   1.000
_cell.length_b   1.000
_cell.length_c   1.000
_cell.angle_alpha   90.00
_cell.angle_beta   90.00
_cell.angle_gamma   90.00
#
_symmetry.space_group_name_H-M   'P 1'
#
loop_
_entity.id
_entity.type
_entity.pdbx_description
1 polymer ?
#
loop_
_entity_poly.entity_id
_entity_poly.type
_entity_poly.pdbx_seq_one_letter_code
_entity_poly.pdbx_strand_id
1 'polypeptide(L)'
;MTIRQKLFELTSSDELEFCSAKCIGCQVNYGPFAEYPIASFGTCCNMSSVANALAFFAKNRRNLSIFVHPTTIHALLDHTERGVWIGPSMPLDTSKTAVFP
;
A
#
# COMPACT_ATOMS: atom_id res chain seq x y z
N MET A 1 10.40 -15.64 -9.73
CA MET A 1 9.02 -15.19 -9.47
C MET A 1 9.06 -13.75 -9.01
N THR A 2 8.31 -12.85 -9.65
CA THR A 2 8.29 -11.43 -9.25
C THR A 2 7.43 -11.23 -8.00
N ILE A 3 7.71 -10.21 -7.20
CA ILE A 3 6.93 -9.90 -5.98
C ILE A 3 5.44 -9.67 -6.32
N ARG A 4 5.16 -9.20 -7.53
CA ARG A 4 3.82 -8.98 -8.09
C ARG A 4 3.06 -10.27 -8.37
N GLN A 5 3.70 -11.26 -9.00
CA GLN A 5 3.07 -12.57 -9.22
C GLN A 5 2.75 -13.21 -7.87
N LYS A 6 3.66 -13.09 -6.90
CA LYS A 6 3.44 -13.58 -5.55
C LYS A 6 2.31 -12.83 -4.85
N LEU A 7 2.25 -11.49 -4.95
CA LEU A 7 1.15 -10.70 -4.39
C LEU A 7 -0.20 -11.10 -4.98
N PHE A 8 -0.27 -11.28 -6.30
CA PHE A 8 -1.50 -11.67 -6.99
C PHE A 8 -1.95 -13.07 -6.59
N GLU A 9 -1.02 -14.04 -6.53
CA GLU A 9 -1.29 -15.38 -6.01
C GLU A 9 -1.80 -15.32 -4.55
N LEU A 10 -1.19 -14.49 -3.70
CA LEU A 10 -1.55 -14.38 -2.28
C LEU A 10 -2.88 -13.67 -2.04
N THR A 11 -3.22 -12.66 -2.85
CA THR A 11 -4.57 -12.08 -2.88
C THR A 11 -5.61 -13.06 -3.42
N SER A 12 -5.19 -14.12 -4.09
CA SER A 12 -6.05 -15.17 -4.64
C SER A 12 -6.07 -16.46 -3.81
N SER A 13 -5.28 -16.54 -2.72
CA SER A 13 -5.09 -17.75 -1.90
C SER A 13 -5.60 -17.61 -0.47
N ASP A 14 -6.56 -16.71 -0.23
CA ASP A 14 -7.17 -16.39 1.08
C ASP A 14 -6.23 -15.85 2.18
N GLU A 15 -4.90 -15.87 1.99
CA GLU A 15 -3.94 -15.25 2.93
C GLU A 15 -4.12 -13.73 3.04
N LEU A 16 -4.66 -13.12 1.98
CA LEU A 16 -5.04 -11.72 1.88
C LEU A 16 -6.49 -11.59 1.36
N GLU A 17 -7.39 -12.48 1.81
CA GLU A 17 -8.78 -12.67 1.31
C GLU A 17 -9.59 -11.38 1.11
N PHE A 18 -9.37 -10.35 1.94
CA PHE A 18 -10.04 -9.05 1.82
C PHE A 18 -9.12 -7.89 1.43
N CYS A 19 -7.93 -8.20 0.90
CA CYS A 19 -7.08 -7.24 0.21
C CYS A 19 -7.27 -7.37 -1.30
N SER A 20 -7.64 -6.28 -1.94
CA SER A 20 -7.86 -6.21 -3.37
C SER A 20 -6.73 -5.46 -4.07
N ALA A 21 -6.13 -6.10 -5.06
CA ALA A 21 -5.24 -5.46 -6.04
C ALA A 21 -6.03 -4.73 -7.17
N LYS A 22 -7.37 -4.69 -7.10
CA LYS A 22 -8.25 -4.07 -8.12
C LYS A 22 -8.83 -2.71 -7.67
N CYS A 23 -8.25 -2.05 -6.67
CA CYS A 23 -8.70 -0.71 -6.26
C CYS A 23 -8.24 0.39 -7.24
N ILE A 24 -8.89 1.56 -7.18
CA ILE A 24 -8.64 2.73 -8.06
C ILE A 24 -7.17 3.22 -8.02
N GLY A 25 -6.41 2.92 -6.95
CA GLY A 25 -4.98 3.24 -6.81
C GLY A 25 -4.02 2.04 -6.84
N CYS A 26 -4.51 0.82 -7.05
CA CYS A 26 -3.74 -0.42 -6.85
C CYS A 26 -2.93 -0.86 -8.08
N GLN A 27 -2.80 0.01 -9.08
CA GLN A 27 -2.05 -0.29 -10.30
C GLN A 27 -0.53 -0.30 -10.07
N VAL A 28 0.20 -0.92 -10.99
CA VAL A 28 1.66 -0.86 -11.01
C VAL A 28 2.10 0.43 -11.70
N ASN A 29 2.79 1.27 -10.95
CA ASN A 29 3.43 2.48 -11.44
C ASN A 29 4.92 2.18 -11.64
N TYR A 30 5.42 2.30 -12.87
CA TYR A 30 6.83 2.06 -13.19
C TYR A 30 7.74 3.28 -12.92
N GLY A 31 7.17 4.35 -12.37
CA GLY A 31 7.85 5.59 -12.01
C GLY A 31 7.03 6.38 -10.98
N PRO A 32 7.40 7.65 -10.70
CA PRO A 32 6.68 8.48 -9.76
C PRO A 32 5.19 8.62 -10.12
N PHE A 33 4.32 8.51 -9.13
CA PHE A 33 2.87 8.65 -9.30
C PHE A 33 2.24 9.15 -8.00
N ALA A 34 1.37 10.15 -8.09
CA ALA A 34 0.78 10.84 -6.93
C ALA A 34 1.87 11.27 -5.93
N GLU A 35 1.70 11.01 -4.64
CA GLU A 35 2.66 11.33 -3.57
C GLU A 35 3.90 10.43 -3.52
N TYR A 36 3.97 9.38 -4.36
CA TYR A 36 5.08 8.43 -4.37
C TYR A 36 6.17 8.86 -5.36
N PRO A 37 7.40 9.16 -4.91
CA PRO A 37 8.47 9.66 -5.77
C PRO A 37 9.22 8.55 -6.54
N ILE A 38 8.82 7.29 -6.37
CA ILE A 38 9.43 6.12 -7.02
C ILE A 38 8.35 5.20 -7.58
N ALA A 39 8.78 4.20 -8.35
CA ALA A 39 7.92 3.10 -8.77
C ALA A 39 7.24 2.43 -7.57
N SER A 40 5.94 2.18 -7.70
CA SER A 40 5.10 1.68 -6.62
C SER A 40 3.98 0.79 -7.14
N PHE A 41 3.38 0.01 -6.25
CA PHE A 41 2.10 -0.66 -6.47
C PHE A 41 1.40 -0.79 -5.12
N GLY A 42 0.07 -0.89 -5.13
CA GLY A 42 -0.73 -0.89 -3.92
C GLY A 42 -1.70 -2.06 -3.84
N THR A 43 -2.26 -2.25 -2.65
CA THR A 43 -3.44 -3.09 -2.39
C THR A 43 -4.29 -2.37 -1.36
N CYS A 44 -5.62 -2.48 -1.45
CA CYS A 44 -6.52 -2.00 -0.41
C CYS A 44 -7.04 -3.17 0.40
N CYS A 45 -6.98 -3.10 1.73
CA CYS A 45 -7.51 -4.12 2.62
C CYS A 45 -8.66 -3.55 3.46
N ASN A 46 -9.69 -4.35 3.73
CA ASN A 46 -10.70 -3.96 4.71
C ASN A 46 -10.15 -4.01 6.14
N MET A 47 -10.86 -3.41 7.11
CA MET A 47 -10.43 -3.38 8.51
C MET A 47 -10.23 -4.77 9.12
N SER A 48 -11.08 -5.74 8.76
CA SER A 48 -11.02 -7.12 9.26
C SER A 48 -9.74 -7.86 8.85
N SER A 49 -9.09 -7.44 7.75
CA SER A 49 -7.85 -8.05 7.24
C SER A 49 -6.57 -7.30 7.57
N VAL A 50 -6.63 -6.10 8.17
CA VAL A 50 -5.43 -5.28 8.38
C VAL A 50 -4.36 -6.02 9.18
N ALA A 51 -4.74 -6.73 10.25
CA ALA A 51 -3.78 -7.47 11.07
C ALA A 51 -3.03 -8.56 10.28
N ASN A 52 -3.75 -9.34 9.45
CA ASN A 52 -3.17 -10.38 8.62
C ASN A 52 -2.27 -9.79 7.53
N ALA A 53 -2.71 -8.71 6.88
CA ALA A 53 -1.94 -8.01 5.87
C ALA A 53 -0.62 -7.45 6.44
N LEU A 54 -0.68 -6.76 7.58
CA LEU A 54 0.50 -6.24 8.27
C LEU A 54 1.48 -7.36 8.64
N ALA A 55 0.98 -8.46 9.20
CA ALA A 55 1.81 -9.62 9.56
C ALA A 55 2.47 -10.26 8.33
N PHE A 56 1.72 -10.42 7.24
CA PHE A 56 2.23 -10.95 5.98
C PHE A 56 3.35 -10.06 5.42
N PHE A 57 3.10 -8.76 5.30
CA PHE A 57 4.05 -7.81 4.74
C PHE A 57 5.30 -7.65 5.59
N ALA A 58 5.16 -7.61 6.91
CA ALA A 58 6.30 -7.58 7.83
C ALA A 58 7.24 -8.78 7.63
N LYS A 59 6.70 -9.97 7.37
CA LYS A 59 7.48 -11.20 7.15
C LYS A 59 8.05 -11.31 5.73
N ASN A 60 7.35 -10.81 4.72
CA ASN A 60 7.63 -11.14 3.31
C ASN A 60 8.18 -9.98 2.47
N ARG A 61 8.23 -8.74 2.98
CA ARG A 61 8.65 -7.56 2.19
C ARG A 61 10.09 -7.58 1.70
N ARG A 62 10.95 -8.48 2.22
CA ARG A 62 12.39 -8.49 1.94
C ARG A 62 12.98 -7.09 2.15
N ASN A 63 13.53 -6.49 1.10
CA ASN A 63 14.18 -5.18 1.15
C ASN A 63 13.25 -4.03 0.71
N LEU A 64 11.97 -4.31 0.44
CA LEU A 64 11.01 -3.28 0.07
C LEU A 64 10.51 -2.50 1.29
N SER A 65 10.29 -1.21 1.09
CA SER A 65 9.52 -0.35 1.99
C SER A 65 8.04 -0.44 1.66
N ILE A 66 7.20 -0.50 2.70
CA ILE A 66 5.74 -0.55 2.54
C ILE A 66 5.15 0.59 3.32
N PHE A 67 4.41 1.46 2.62
CA PHE A 67 3.61 2.50 3.22
C PHE A 67 2.20 1.98 3.47
N VAL A 68 1.68 2.20 4.68
CA VAL A 68 0.32 1.80 5.07
C VAL A 68 -0.35 3.02 5.67
N HIS A 69 -1.55 3.35 5.21
CA HIS A 69 -2.34 4.45 5.74
C HIS A 69 -3.82 4.05 5.81
N PRO A 70 -4.61 4.66 6.70
CA PRO A 70 -6.07 4.57 6.65
C PRO A 70 -6.61 5.34 5.44
N THR A 71 -7.84 5.03 5.02
CA THR A 71 -8.54 5.82 3.99
C THR A 71 -9.72 6.52 4.63
N THR A 72 -9.58 7.82 4.91
CA THR A 72 -10.62 8.68 5.47
C THR A 72 -10.88 9.87 4.55
N ILE A 73 -11.80 10.76 4.95
CA ILE A 73 -12.02 12.04 4.27
C ILE A 73 -10.83 13.00 4.38
N HIS A 74 -9.86 12.71 5.26
CA HIS A 74 -8.70 13.57 5.52
C HIS A 74 -7.43 12.97 4.89
N ALA A 75 -7.41 12.86 3.57
CA ALA A 75 -6.33 12.20 2.83
C ALA A 75 -4.93 12.73 3.20
N LEU A 76 -4.75 14.04 3.36
CA LEU A 76 -3.45 14.60 3.74
C LEU A 76 -2.99 14.06 5.11
N LEU A 77 -3.86 14.08 6.13
CA LEU A 77 -3.56 13.54 7.46
C LEU A 77 -3.28 12.04 7.42
N ASP A 78 -4.00 11.32 6.56
CA ASP A 78 -3.79 9.89 6.38
C ASP A 78 -2.39 9.59 5.82
N HIS A 79 -1.89 10.42 4.90
CA HIS A 79 -0.58 10.22 4.28
C HIS A 79 0.59 10.81 5.10
N THR A 80 0.34 11.76 5.99
CA THR A 80 1.39 12.43 6.79
C THR A 80 1.48 11.94 8.22
N GLU A 81 0.37 11.96 8.96
CA GLU A 81 0.35 11.79 10.42
C GLU A 81 -0.11 10.41 10.86
N ARG A 82 -0.98 9.77 10.06
CA ARG A 82 -1.59 8.47 10.38
C ARG A 82 -1.01 7.32 9.57
N GLY A 83 -0.13 7.64 8.63
CA GLY A 83 0.61 6.68 7.83
C GLY A 83 1.73 6.03 8.63
N VAL A 84 1.98 4.76 8.38
CA VAL A 84 3.06 3.99 9.00
C VAL A 84 3.89 3.30 7.93
N TRP A 85 5.17 3.11 8.23
CA TRP A 85 6.10 2.40 7.35
C TRP A 85 6.45 1.04 7.94
N ILE A 86 6.39 0.01 7.10
CA ILE A 86 7.01 -1.28 7.38
C ILE A 86 8.34 -1.32 6.62
N GLY A 87 9.44 -1.18 7.37
CA GLY A 87 10.79 -1.01 6.82
C GLY A 87 11.25 0.44 6.77
N PRO A 88 12.26 0.77 5.94
CA PRO A 88 12.76 2.13 5.82
C PRO A 88 11.66 3.08 5.33
N SER A 89 11.52 4.23 5.97
CA SER A 89 10.63 5.29 5.48
C SER A 89 11.22 5.97 4.26
N MET A 90 10.34 6.54 3.43
CA MET A 90 10.71 7.38 2.29
C MET A 90 9.92 8.69 2.38
N PRO A 91 10.52 9.84 2.01
CA PRO A 91 9.77 11.09 1.90
C PRO A 91 8.68 10.96 0.83
N LEU A 92 7.44 11.27 1.20
CA LEU A 92 6.33 11.42 0.25
C LEU A 92 6.26 12.86 -0.26
N ASP A 93 5.85 13.04 -1.51
CA ASP A 93 5.52 14.36 -2.09
C ASP A 93 4.06 14.71 -1.77
N THR A 94 3.82 15.21 -0.57
CA THR A 94 2.47 15.48 -0.04
C THR A 94 1.74 16.59 -0.78
N SER A 95 2.45 17.35 -1.64
CA SER A 95 1.80 18.32 -2.54
C SER A 95 0.95 17.66 -3.62
N LYS A 96 1.14 16.34 -3.83
CA LYS A 96 0.45 15.53 -4.83
C LYS A 96 -0.54 14.52 -4.25
N THR A 97 -0.77 14.55 -2.94
CA THR A 97 -1.76 13.67 -2.31
C THR A 97 -3.15 13.99 -2.84
N ALA A 98 -3.81 13.00 -3.41
CA ALA A 98 -5.15 13.16 -3.94
C ALA A 98 -6.14 13.46 -2.80
N VAL A 99 -6.83 14.60 -2.90
CA VAL A 99 -7.94 14.95 -2.02
C VAL A 99 -9.21 14.58 -2.78
N PHE A 100 -9.87 13.51 -2.37
CA PHE A 100 -11.19 13.19 -2.90
C PHE A 100 -12.21 14.14 -2.24
N PRO A 101 -13.04 14.86 -3.01
CA PRO A 101 -14.05 15.78 -2.49
C PRO A 101 -15.15 15.05 -1.70
#